data_AF-A0A8H6XQQ2-F1
#
_entry.id   AF-A0A8H6XQQ2-F1
#
_cell.length_a   1.000
_cell.length_b   1.000
_cell.length_c   1.000
_cell.angle_alpha   90.00
_cell.angle_beta   90.00
_cell.angle_gamma   90.00
#
_symmetry.space_group_name_H-M   'P 1'
#
loop_
_entity.id
_entity.type
_entity.pdbx_description
1 polymer ?
#
loop_
_entity_poly.entity_id
_entity_poly.type
_entity_poly.pdbx_seq_one_letter_code
_entity_poly.pdbx_strand_id
1 'polypeptide(L)'
;MALMHRDQIARERQMQLVLGSSSTPAPGRTLNQFYTHFGNYVEKRVNHAAHSWGRGPSATAGRIAELFGAEQHRAAKLDQLHNGASFPELEKECSKLIEYALPYESAGTQIQAFKCIVTTVTRVNATSDAIALRYLSGILELPTFWRGSGPTHTDVFSKILDHLIHVLKDLGLESDEDETSNGIIFDNEGIDSFASAILIGVSSWCPAEPETQYWYHCLAEIVRLLRSPEVEPLLPKSATLATGPDIRSIIRDNVPKPLNILVP
;
A
#
# COMPACT_ATOMS: atom_id res chain seq x y z
N MET A 1 26.93 -61.67 -0.58
CA MET A 1 27.30 -61.04 -1.88
C MET A 1 26.18 -60.23 -2.53
N ALA A 2 24.90 -60.63 -2.45
CA ALA A 2 23.80 -59.87 -3.08
C ALA A 2 23.47 -58.49 -2.44
N LEU A 3 23.86 -58.26 -1.17
CA LEU A 3 23.60 -57.00 -0.47
C LEU A 3 24.59 -55.87 -0.81
N MET A 4 25.85 -56.18 -1.17
CA MET A 4 26.80 -55.14 -1.60
C MET A 4 26.45 -54.56 -2.98
N HIS A 5 25.79 -55.34 -3.86
CA HIS A 5 25.52 -54.89 -5.22
C HIS A 5 24.38 -53.85 -5.29
N ARG A 6 23.45 -53.85 -4.32
CA ARG A 6 22.33 -52.88 -4.26
C ARG A 6 22.77 -51.50 -3.78
N ASP A 7 23.74 -51.42 -2.88
CA ASP A 7 24.29 -50.13 -2.40
C ASP A 7 25.11 -49.41 -3.47
N GLN A 8 25.77 -50.16 -4.35
CA GLN A 8 26.57 -49.56 -5.42
C GLN A 8 25.69 -48.93 -6.52
N ILE A 9 24.56 -49.57 -6.85
CA ILE A 9 23.59 -49.04 -7.83
C ILE A 9 22.84 -47.81 -7.28
N ALA A 10 22.58 -47.76 -5.97
CA ALA A 10 21.95 -46.59 -5.33
C ALA A 10 22.89 -45.38 -5.31
N ARG A 11 24.20 -45.57 -5.08
CA ARG A 11 25.19 -44.50 -5.09
C ARG A 11 25.49 -43.96 -6.50
N GLU A 12 25.49 -44.83 -7.52
CA GLU A 12 25.65 -44.38 -8.91
C GLU A 12 24.46 -43.56 -9.41
N ARG A 13 23.23 -43.89 -8.99
CA ARG A 13 22.03 -43.07 -9.30
C ARG A 13 22.02 -41.72 -8.58
N GLN A 14 22.56 -41.63 -7.36
CA GLN A 14 22.73 -40.34 -6.68
C GLN A 14 23.84 -39.48 -7.29
N MET A 15 24.92 -40.07 -7.81
CA MET A 15 25.97 -39.31 -8.50
C MET A 15 25.53 -38.78 -9.88
N GLN A 16 24.69 -39.50 -10.62
CA GLN A 16 24.16 -39.00 -11.91
C GLN A 16 23.12 -37.88 -11.75
N LEU A 17 22.47 -37.77 -10.58
CA LEU A 17 21.56 -36.66 -10.27
C LEU A 17 22.27 -35.36 -9.84
N VAL A 18 23.55 -35.42 -9.47
CA VAL A 18 24.33 -34.24 -9.02
C VAL A 18 25.17 -33.62 -10.14
N LEU A 19 25.41 -34.33 -11.24
CA LEU A 19 26.26 -33.85 -12.35
C LEU A 19 25.50 -33.36 -13.59
N GLY A 20 24.17 -33.23 -13.51
CA GLY A 20 23.29 -32.96 -14.65
C GLY A 20 22.63 -31.57 -14.73
N SER A 21 23.09 -30.55 -14.00
CA SER A 21 22.49 -29.21 -14.09
C SER A 21 23.50 -28.06 -14.02
N SER A 22 24.51 -28.06 -14.91
CA SER A 22 25.19 -26.81 -15.26
C SER A 22 24.29 -26.00 -16.21
N SER A 23 23.21 -25.42 -15.68
CA SER A 23 22.34 -24.53 -16.44
C SER A 23 23.07 -23.21 -16.65
N THR A 24 23.90 -23.12 -17.69
CA THR A 24 24.29 -21.81 -18.23
C THR A 24 23.00 -21.08 -18.58
N PRO A 25 22.70 -19.94 -17.94
CA PRO A 25 21.46 -19.22 -18.20
C PRO A 25 21.37 -18.91 -19.69
N ALA A 26 20.21 -19.19 -20.29
CA ALA A 26 19.96 -18.91 -21.70
C ALA A 26 20.34 -17.45 -22.00
N PRO A 27 20.97 -17.13 -23.15
CA PRO A 27 21.55 -15.82 -23.44
C PRO A 27 20.61 -14.62 -23.17
N GLY A 28 19.29 -14.80 -23.33
CA GLY A 28 18.28 -13.78 -23.00
C GLY A 28 18.11 -13.47 -21.51
N ARG A 29 18.36 -14.42 -20.60
CA ARG A 29 18.31 -14.19 -19.14
C ARG A 29 19.50 -13.38 -18.65
N THR A 30 20.68 -13.61 -19.23
CA THR A 30 21.91 -12.88 -18.89
C THR A 30 21.81 -11.41 -19.33
N LEU A 31 21.21 -11.14 -20.50
CA LEU A 31 20.91 -9.78 -20.96
C LEU A 31 19.88 -9.06 -20.08
N ASN A 32 18.80 -9.73 -19.69
CA ASN A 32 17.79 -9.13 -18.81
C ASN A 32 18.34 -8.80 -17.41
N GLN A 33 19.17 -9.71 -16.85
CA GLN A 33 19.88 -9.47 -15.59
C GLN A 33 20.86 -8.30 -15.70
N PHE A 34 21.57 -8.18 -16.83
CA PHE A 34 22.46 -7.05 -17.09
C PHE A 34 21.69 -5.73 -17.16
N TYR A 35 20.58 -5.66 -17.90
CA TYR A 35 19.75 -4.44 -17.98
C TYR A 35 19.10 -4.07 -16.64
N THR A 36 18.66 -5.05 -15.86
CA THR A 36 18.07 -4.81 -14.53
C THR A 36 19.13 -4.35 -13.54
N HIS A 37 20.33 -4.96 -13.54
CA HIS A 37 21.43 -4.51 -12.68
C HIS A 37 21.97 -3.14 -13.08
N PHE A 38 22.13 -2.89 -14.38
CA PHE A 38 22.59 -1.59 -14.88
C PHE A 38 21.55 -0.50 -14.63
N GLY A 39 20.27 -0.78 -14.87
CA GLY A 39 19.15 0.11 -14.55
C GLY A 39 19.09 0.46 -13.06
N ASN A 40 19.13 -0.55 -12.19
CA ASN A 40 19.15 -0.35 -10.73
C ASN A 40 20.40 0.39 -10.24
N TYR A 41 21.56 0.21 -10.88
CA TYR A 41 22.79 0.91 -10.53
C TYR A 41 22.74 2.39 -10.94
N VAL A 42 22.25 2.67 -12.16
CA VAL A 42 22.06 4.04 -12.66
C VAL A 42 20.99 4.74 -11.84
N GLU A 43 19.86 4.10 -11.55
CA GLU A 43 18.80 4.63 -10.70
C GLU A 43 19.30 4.94 -9.29
N LYS A 44 20.09 4.04 -8.66
CA LYS A 44 20.71 4.31 -7.36
C LYS A 44 21.70 5.47 -7.42
N ARG A 45 22.52 5.58 -8.48
CA ARG A 45 23.47 6.70 -8.65
C ARG A 45 22.75 8.03 -8.89
N VAL A 46 21.69 8.03 -9.69
CA VAL A 46 20.88 9.22 -9.98
C VAL A 46 20.09 9.63 -8.74
N ASN A 47 19.49 8.69 -8.01
CA ASN A 47 18.83 8.98 -6.73
C ASN A 47 19.84 9.49 -5.70
N HIS A 48 21.03 8.89 -5.60
CA HIS A 48 22.07 9.37 -4.68
C HIS A 48 22.59 10.76 -5.06
N ALA A 49 22.73 11.05 -6.35
CA ALA A 49 23.10 12.37 -6.84
C ALA A 49 21.97 13.40 -6.60
N ALA A 50 20.71 13.02 -6.82
CA ALA A 50 19.54 13.87 -6.52
C ALA A 50 19.49 14.22 -5.02
N HIS A 51 19.70 13.23 -4.13
CA HIS A 51 19.84 13.44 -2.69
C HIS A 51 20.98 14.40 -2.37
N SER A 52 22.15 14.24 -3.01
CA SER A 52 23.30 15.15 -2.82
C SER A 52 23.06 16.59 -3.28
N TRP A 53 22.06 16.82 -4.15
CA TRP A 53 21.68 18.14 -4.65
C TRP A 53 20.41 18.70 -3.99
N GLY A 54 19.90 18.06 -2.92
CA GLY A 54 18.67 18.49 -2.24
C GLY A 54 17.41 18.36 -3.10
N ARG A 55 17.46 17.52 -4.14
CA ARG A 55 16.34 17.23 -5.05
C ARG A 55 15.81 15.81 -4.79
N GLY A 56 14.54 15.58 -5.10
CA GLY A 56 13.88 14.30 -4.92
C GLY A 56 12.97 14.23 -3.69
N PRO A 57 12.26 13.11 -3.52
CA PRO A 57 11.10 13.07 -2.63
C PRO A 57 11.44 13.25 -1.15
N SER A 58 12.56 12.67 -0.68
CA SER A 58 12.95 12.82 0.73
C SER A 58 13.41 14.22 1.09
N ALA A 59 14.09 14.91 0.16
CA ALA A 59 14.46 16.31 0.38
C ALA A 59 13.22 17.21 0.42
N THR A 60 12.24 16.97 -0.46
CA THR A 60 10.95 17.66 -0.43
C THR A 60 10.18 17.38 0.86
N ALA A 61 10.10 16.12 1.31
CA ALA A 61 9.49 15.77 2.58
C ALA A 61 10.19 16.42 3.78
N GLY A 62 11.53 16.52 3.75
CA GLY A 62 12.31 17.26 4.73
C GLY A 62 11.90 18.73 4.79
N ARG A 63 11.79 19.41 3.64
CA ARG A 63 11.32 20.81 3.58
C ARG A 63 9.88 20.98 4.07
N ILE A 64 8.99 20.04 3.76
CA ILE A 64 7.62 20.03 4.31
C ILE A 64 7.68 19.96 5.84
N ALA A 65 8.46 19.03 6.39
CA ALA A 65 8.63 18.89 7.83
C ALA A 65 9.22 20.16 8.48
N GLU A 66 10.20 20.80 7.83
CA GLU A 66 10.77 22.08 8.26
C GLU A 66 9.74 23.21 8.23
N LEU A 67 8.89 23.28 7.20
CA LEU A 67 7.82 24.27 7.09
C LEU A 67 6.77 24.12 8.20
N PHE A 68 6.50 22.90 8.66
CA PHE A 68 5.67 22.66 9.84
C PHE A 68 6.32 23.10 11.16
N GLY A 69 7.65 23.27 11.16
CA GLY A 69 8.42 23.69 12.31
C GLY A 69 8.56 22.62 13.40
N ALA A 70 9.03 23.05 14.57
CA ALA A 70 9.09 22.22 15.76
C ALA A 70 7.69 21.73 16.17
N GLU A 71 7.64 20.62 16.90
CA GLU A 71 6.39 19.94 17.32
C GLU A 71 5.35 20.89 17.94
N GLN A 72 5.81 21.85 18.75
CA GLN A 72 4.96 22.84 19.43
C GLN A 72 4.23 23.79 18.45
N HIS A 73 4.87 24.13 17.32
CA HIS A 73 4.28 25.01 16.30
C HIS A 73 3.46 24.23 15.27
N ARG A 74 3.75 22.94 15.11
CA ARG A 74 3.08 22.08 14.14
C ARG A 74 1.58 21.98 14.40
N ALA A 75 1.17 21.78 15.65
CA ALA A 75 -0.25 21.70 16.03
C ALA A 75 -1.01 23.00 15.68
N ALA A 76 -0.47 24.16 16.04
CA ALA A 76 -1.09 25.45 15.73
C ALA A 76 -1.17 25.71 14.21
N LYS A 77 -0.16 25.29 13.44
CA LYS A 77 -0.15 25.45 11.98
C LYS A 77 -1.14 24.50 11.29
N LEU A 78 -1.33 23.30 11.83
CA LEU A 78 -2.36 22.37 11.36
C LEU A 78 -3.76 22.89 11.66
N ASP A 79 -3.97 23.46 12.84
CA ASP A 79 -5.25 24.10 13.17
C ASP A 79 -5.54 25.28 12.23
N GLN A 80 -4.53 26.09 11.90
CA GLN A 80 -4.65 27.12 10.87
C GLN A 80 -5.02 26.54 9.49
N LEU A 81 -4.35 25.48 9.05
CA LEU A 81 -4.70 24.77 7.80
C LEU A 81 -6.15 24.26 7.81
N HIS A 82 -6.58 23.66 8.93
CA HIS A 82 -7.94 23.15 9.10
C HIS A 82 -8.99 24.26 9.01
N ASN A 83 -8.67 25.43 9.57
CA ASN A 83 -9.50 26.63 9.48
C ASN A 83 -9.35 27.38 8.14
N GLY A 84 -8.72 26.77 7.12
CA GLY A 84 -8.64 27.29 5.76
C GLY A 84 -7.52 28.30 5.52
N ALA A 85 -6.54 28.42 6.43
CA ALA A 85 -5.37 29.25 6.18
C ALA A 85 -4.52 28.65 5.05
N SER A 86 -4.11 29.48 4.09
CA SER A 86 -3.22 29.08 3.00
C SER A 86 -1.76 29.28 3.39
N PHE A 87 -0.93 28.31 3.00
CA PHE A 87 0.52 28.34 3.17
C PHE A 87 1.18 28.02 1.82
N PRO A 88 1.35 29.02 0.94
CA PRO A 88 1.77 28.81 -0.45
C PRO A 88 3.05 27.98 -0.60
N GLU A 89 4.03 28.16 0.31
CA GLU A 89 5.27 27.39 0.29
C GLU A 89 5.05 25.92 0.63
N LEU A 90 4.15 25.64 1.58
CA LEU A 90 3.80 24.27 1.96
C LEU A 90 3.01 23.58 0.84
N GLU A 91 2.02 24.27 0.29
CA GLU A 91 1.23 23.79 -0.85
C GLU A 91 2.12 23.46 -2.06
N LYS A 92 3.11 24.32 -2.34
CA LYS A 92 4.10 24.11 -3.39
C LYS A 92 4.94 22.86 -3.16
N GLU A 93 5.47 22.65 -1.95
CA GLU A 93 6.29 21.47 -1.67
C GLU A 93 5.45 20.18 -1.64
N CYS A 94 4.21 20.21 -1.14
CA CYS A 94 3.27 19.09 -1.22
C CYS A 94 2.97 18.72 -2.68
N SER A 95 2.68 19.71 -3.52
CA SER A 95 2.43 19.50 -4.95
C SER A 95 3.63 18.83 -5.63
N LYS A 96 4.84 19.31 -5.34
CA LYS A 96 6.09 18.72 -5.83
C LYS A 96 6.32 17.30 -5.33
N LEU A 97 5.92 16.99 -4.10
CA LEU A 97 6.02 15.64 -3.57
C LEU A 97 5.07 14.67 -4.29
N ILE A 98 3.86 15.14 -4.63
CA ILE A 98 2.89 14.40 -5.44
C ILE A 98 3.39 14.21 -6.87
N GLU A 99 4.02 15.22 -7.47
CA GLU A 99 4.64 15.09 -8.80
C GLU A 99 5.63 13.94 -8.87
N TYR A 100 6.41 13.72 -7.80
CA TYR A 100 7.35 12.59 -7.74
C TYR A 100 6.67 11.21 -7.68
N ALA A 101 5.38 11.16 -7.34
CA ALA A 101 4.59 9.93 -7.31
C ALA A 101 3.91 9.63 -8.65
N LEU A 102 4.03 10.51 -9.67
CA LEU A 102 3.37 10.34 -10.95
C LEU A 102 4.06 9.30 -11.86
N PRO A 103 3.32 8.66 -12.79
CA PRO A 103 3.84 7.52 -13.59
C PRO A 103 5.01 7.84 -14.52
N TYR A 104 5.27 9.11 -14.83
CA TYR A 104 6.39 9.52 -15.68
C TYR A 104 7.74 9.55 -14.94
N GLU A 105 7.72 9.45 -13.61
CA GLU A 105 8.93 9.34 -12.78
C GLU A 105 9.46 7.89 -12.75
N SER A 106 10.69 7.71 -12.29
CA SER A 106 11.24 6.36 -12.10
C SER A 106 10.46 5.59 -11.02
N ALA A 107 10.37 4.26 -11.13
CA ALA A 107 9.66 3.45 -10.14
C ALA A 107 10.23 3.63 -8.72
N GLY A 108 11.55 3.75 -8.56
CA GLY A 108 12.16 4.04 -7.27
C GLY A 108 11.84 5.43 -6.75
N THR A 109 11.78 6.45 -7.63
CA THR A 109 11.32 7.80 -7.25
C THR A 109 9.88 7.75 -6.75
N GLN A 110 8.98 7.08 -7.48
CA GLN A 110 7.58 6.93 -7.12
C GLN A 110 7.43 6.25 -5.75
N ILE A 111 8.09 5.11 -5.53
CA ILE A 111 8.08 4.41 -4.23
C ILE A 111 8.59 5.32 -3.12
N GLN A 112 9.69 6.04 -3.36
CA GLN A 112 10.26 6.93 -2.37
C GLN A 112 9.33 8.11 -2.07
N ALA A 113 8.64 8.66 -3.08
CA ALA A 113 7.63 9.69 -2.91
C ALA A 113 6.45 9.18 -2.09
N PHE A 114 5.89 8.01 -2.40
CA PHE A 114 4.84 7.40 -1.61
C PHE A 114 5.25 7.16 -0.16
N LYS A 115 6.45 6.61 0.08
CA LYS A 115 6.98 6.45 1.44
C LYS A 115 7.06 7.78 2.17
N CYS A 116 7.54 8.82 1.48
CA CYS A 116 7.64 10.16 2.04
C CYS A 116 6.26 10.77 2.33
N ILE A 117 5.28 10.61 1.45
CA ILE A 117 3.89 11.04 1.66
C ILE A 117 3.34 10.35 2.91
N VAL A 118 3.34 9.01 2.93
CA VAL A 118 2.84 8.21 4.05
C VAL A 118 3.56 8.59 5.36
N THR A 119 4.89 8.73 5.34
CA THR A 119 5.66 9.11 6.54
C THR A 119 5.33 10.53 6.99
N THR A 120 5.17 11.48 6.08
CA THR A 120 4.84 12.88 6.40
C THR A 120 3.44 13.00 6.99
N VAL A 121 2.53 12.20 6.46
CA VAL A 121 1.13 12.06 6.87
C VAL A 121 1.03 11.39 8.24
N THR A 122 1.74 10.28 8.47
CA THR A 122 1.67 9.48 9.72
C THR A 122 2.55 9.97 10.86
N ARG A 123 3.56 10.83 10.62
CA ARG A 123 4.45 11.37 11.69
C ARG A 123 3.89 12.58 12.42
N VAL A 124 2.70 13.01 12.07
CA VAL A 124 2.04 14.09 12.77
C VAL A 124 1.13 13.41 13.82
N ASN A 125 1.40 13.68 15.10
CA ASN A 125 0.86 13.00 16.28
C ASN A 125 -0.66 12.72 16.24
N ALA A 126 -1.16 11.76 17.03
CA ALA A 126 -2.53 11.22 17.14
C ALA A 126 -3.75 12.12 16.81
N THR A 127 -3.69 13.44 17.02
CA THR A 127 -4.71 14.39 16.51
C THR A 127 -4.65 14.62 14.99
N SER A 128 -3.64 14.10 14.31
CA SER A 128 -3.36 14.27 12.90
C SER A 128 -3.46 12.97 12.10
N ASP A 129 -3.74 11.83 12.73
CA ASP A 129 -4.15 10.64 11.99
C ASP A 129 -5.45 10.92 11.20
N ALA A 130 -6.33 11.73 11.78
CA ALA A 130 -7.49 12.33 11.14
C ALA A 130 -7.15 13.08 9.83
N ILE A 131 -6.26 14.07 9.94
CA ILE A 131 -5.82 14.91 8.82
C ILE A 131 -5.09 14.04 7.77
N ALA A 132 -4.30 13.09 8.22
CA ALA A 132 -3.58 12.14 7.41
C ALA A 132 -4.49 11.30 6.52
N LEU A 133 -5.54 10.72 7.09
CA LEU A 133 -6.53 9.94 6.38
C LEU A 133 -7.26 10.79 5.32
N ARG A 134 -7.57 12.06 5.63
CA ARG A 134 -8.16 12.99 4.67
C ARG A 134 -7.23 13.27 3.48
N TYR A 135 -5.93 13.49 3.72
CA TYR A 135 -4.95 13.66 2.64
C TYR A 135 -4.81 12.39 1.79
N LEU A 136 -4.73 11.22 2.42
CA LEU A 136 -4.68 9.95 1.69
C LEU A 136 -5.95 9.74 0.87
N SER A 137 -7.12 10.04 1.42
CA SER A 137 -8.39 10.04 0.69
C SER A 137 -8.31 10.90 -0.57
N GLY A 138 -7.84 12.15 -0.44
CA GLY A 138 -7.71 13.05 -1.59
C GLY A 138 -6.75 12.52 -2.68
N ILE A 139 -5.65 11.85 -2.30
CA ILE A 139 -4.74 11.20 -3.25
C ILE A 139 -5.43 10.02 -3.95
N LEU A 140 -6.17 9.21 -3.19
CA LEU A 140 -6.91 8.07 -3.71
C LEU A 140 -8.12 8.47 -4.57
N GLU A 141 -8.64 9.69 -4.46
CA GLU A 141 -9.67 10.19 -5.37
C GLU A 141 -9.12 10.55 -6.76
N LEU A 142 -7.80 10.68 -6.92
CA LEU A 142 -7.20 11.03 -8.21
C LEU A 142 -7.19 9.81 -9.15
N PRO A 143 -7.79 9.91 -10.36
CA PRO A 143 -7.75 8.81 -11.33
C PRO A 143 -6.34 8.40 -11.75
N THR A 144 -5.37 9.31 -11.64
CA THR A 144 -3.96 9.05 -11.94
C THR A 144 -3.32 8.03 -11.00
N PHE A 145 -3.76 7.96 -9.75
CA PHE A 145 -3.32 6.94 -8.80
C PHE A 145 -3.67 5.55 -9.34
N TRP A 146 -4.94 5.33 -9.66
CA TRP A 146 -5.46 4.06 -10.16
C TRP A 146 -5.02 3.70 -11.57
N ARG A 147 -4.52 4.64 -12.37
CA ARG A 147 -3.91 4.30 -13.67
C ARG A 147 -2.58 3.54 -13.53
N GLY A 148 -2.00 3.53 -12.33
CA GLY A 148 -0.85 2.70 -12.01
C GLY A 148 -1.13 1.22 -12.29
N SER A 149 -0.33 0.62 -13.16
CA SER A 149 -0.34 -0.83 -13.39
C SER A 149 1.06 -1.36 -13.15
N GLY A 150 1.19 -2.30 -12.21
CA GLY A 150 2.46 -2.95 -11.92
C GLY A 150 2.57 -3.57 -10.51
N PRO A 151 3.59 -4.41 -10.28
CA PRO A 151 3.83 -5.06 -8.99
C PRO A 151 4.06 -4.07 -7.84
N THR A 152 4.64 -2.91 -8.15
CA THR A 152 4.87 -1.85 -7.15
C THR A 152 3.57 -1.20 -6.69
N HIS A 153 2.67 -0.90 -7.64
CA HIS A 153 1.38 -0.29 -7.32
C HIS A 153 0.53 -1.24 -6.46
N THR A 154 0.51 -2.53 -6.80
CA THR A 154 -0.18 -3.56 -6.01
C THR A 154 0.38 -3.74 -4.61
N ASP A 155 1.71 -3.66 -4.41
CA ASP A 155 2.34 -3.70 -3.07
C ASP A 155 1.99 -2.45 -2.22
N VAL A 156 2.05 -1.25 -2.82
CA VAL A 156 1.65 -0.01 -2.13
C VAL A 156 0.18 -0.05 -1.78
N PHE A 157 -0.67 -0.44 -2.74
CA PHE A 157 -2.10 -0.54 -2.52
C PHE A 157 -2.46 -1.56 -1.44
N SER A 158 -1.78 -2.72 -1.42
CA SER A 158 -1.92 -3.72 -0.36
C SER A 158 -1.68 -3.13 1.04
N LYS A 159 -0.63 -2.31 1.19
CA LYS A 159 -0.31 -1.65 2.47
C LYS A 159 -1.35 -0.61 2.87
N ILE A 160 -1.91 0.11 1.90
CA ILE A 160 -3.00 1.06 2.14
C ILE A 160 -4.24 0.32 2.66
N LEU A 161 -4.59 -0.82 2.06
CA LEU A 161 -5.70 -1.64 2.52
C LEU A 161 -5.46 -2.23 3.91
N ASP A 162 -4.26 -2.77 4.15
CA ASP A 162 -3.87 -3.31 5.46
C ASP A 162 -4.00 -2.26 6.57
N HIS A 163 -3.57 -1.02 6.29
CA HIS A 163 -3.73 0.09 7.22
C HIS A 163 -5.20 0.44 7.46
N LEU A 164 -6.04 0.47 6.43
CA LEU A 164 -7.48 0.69 6.61
C LEU A 164 -8.12 -0.42 7.46
N ILE A 165 -7.73 -1.68 7.28
CA ILE A 165 -8.24 -2.79 8.12
C ILE A 165 -7.94 -2.52 9.59
N HIS A 166 -6.71 -2.13 9.92
CA HIS A 166 -6.33 -1.79 11.29
C HIS A 166 -7.18 -0.64 11.85
N VAL A 167 -7.33 0.45 11.08
CA VAL A 167 -8.18 1.58 11.49
C VAL A 167 -9.63 1.15 11.73
N LEU A 168 -10.19 0.30 10.86
CA LEU A 168 -11.57 -0.20 11.02
C LEU A 168 -11.71 -1.11 12.24
N LYS A 169 -10.73 -1.98 12.53
CA LYS A 169 -10.76 -2.82 13.73
C LYS A 169 -10.64 -2.00 15.01
N ASP A 170 -9.79 -0.96 14.99
CA ASP A 170 -9.58 -0.05 16.13
C ASP A 170 -10.81 0.81 16.48
N LEU A 171 -11.76 0.98 15.54
CA LEU A 171 -13.06 1.59 15.83
C LEU A 171 -13.94 0.77 16.79
N GLY A 172 -13.45 -0.36 17.30
CA GLY A 172 -14.16 -1.21 18.26
C GLY A 172 -15.15 -2.16 17.60
N LEU A 173 -14.98 -2.46 16.30
CA LEU A 173 -15.87 -3.36 15.57
C LEU A 173 -15.69 -4.84 15.94
N GLU A 174 -14.60 -5.19 16.62
CA GLU A 174 -14.28 -6.57 16.99
C GLU A 174 -14.02 -6.76 18.50
N SER A 175 -14.19 -5.72 19.35
CA SER A 175 -13.94 -5.88 20.78
C SER A 175 -15.19 -6.40 21.51
N ASP A 176 -15.17 -7.69 21.84
CA ASP A 176 -16.09 -8.29 22.81
C ASP A 176 -15.72 -7.79 24.23
N GLU A 177 -16.44 -6.76 24.69
CA GLU A 177 -16.64 -6.37 26.10
C GLU A 177 -15.49 -5.70 26.90
N ASP A 178 -15.89 -4.60 27.58
CA ASP A 178 -15.42 -4.04 28.86
C ASP A 178 -14.05 -3.38 29.05
N GLU A 179 -13.17 -3.30 28.05
CA GLU A 179 -12.09 -2.31 28.14
C GLU A 179 -12.64 -0.92 27.86
N THR A 180 -12.86 -0.15 28.93
CA THR A 180 -13.16 1.28 28.89
C THR A 180 -12.15 1.98 27.98
N SER A 181 -12.55 2.14 26.72
CA SER A 181 -11.78 2.83 25.70
C SER A 181 -11.54 4.24 26.24
N ASN A 182 -10.31 4.50 26.67
CA ASN A 182 -9.83 5.85 26.91
C ASN A 182 -10.29 6.65 25.70
N GLY A 183 -11.11 7.70 25.90
CA GLY A 183 -11.91 8.37 24.86
C GLY A 183 -11.10 8.92 23.68
N ILE A 184 -10.61 8.03 22.83
CA ILE A 184 -9.96 8.31 21.56
C ILE A 184 -11.08 8.77 20.65
N ILE A 185 -11.07 10.07 20.34
CA ILE A 185 -11.99 10.65 19.38
C ILE A 185 -11.44 10.30 18.00
N PHE A 186 -12.10 9.38 17.31
CA PHE A 186 -11.81 9.05 15.93
C PHE A 186 -12.40 10.10 14.99
N ASP A 187 -11.65 10.46 13.95
CA ASP A 187 -12.18 11.27 12.83
C ASP A 187 -12.97 10.38 11.88
N ASN A 188 -14.19 10.06 12.28
CA ASN A 188 -15.08 9.19 11.51
C ASN A 188 -15.31 9.72 10.09
N GLU A 189 -15.37 11.04 9.90
CA GLU A 189 -15.53 11.65 8.57
C GLU A 189 -14.28 11.42 7.69
N GLY A 190 -13.08 11.56 8.26
CA GLY A 190 -11.82 11.28 7.57
C GLY A 190 -11.67 9.80 7.21
N ILE A 191 -12.03 8.90 8.13
CA ILE A 191 -12.03 7.45 7.91
C ILE A 191 -13.05 7.08 6.82
N ASP A 192 -14.26 7.62 6.89
CA ASP A 192 -15.33 7.35 5.92
C ASP A 192 -14.95 7.87 4.53
N SER A 193 -14.33 9.04 4.45
CA SER A 193 -13.81 9.57 3.19
C SER A 193 -12.74 8.65 2.62
N PHE A 194 -11.75 8.26 3.43
CA PHE A 194 -10.65 7.38 3.02
C PHE A 194 -11.13 6.01 2.53
N ALA A 195 -12.01 5.35 3.28
CA ALA A 195 -12.58 4.07 2.88
C ALA A 195 -13.43 4.21 1.60
N SER A 196 -14.21 5.28 1.46
CA SER A 196 -15.01 5.52 0.26
C SER A 196 -14.14 5.73 -0.99
N ALA A 197 -13.03 6.45 -0.87
CA ALA A 197 -12.09 6.69 -1.97
C ALA A 197 -11.45 5.38 -2.45
N ILE A 198 -11.11 4.48 -1.53
CA ILE A 198 -10.62 3.13 -1.86
C ILE A 198 -11.67 2.35 -2.65
N LEU A 199 -12.91 2.31 -2.18
CA LEU A 199 -13.98 1.53 -2.83
C LEU A 199 -14.28 2.05 -4.24
N ILE A 200 -14.41 3.37 -4.41
CA ILE A 200 -14.65 4.00 -5.71
C ILE A 200 -13.47 3.75 -6.65
N GLY A 201 -12.26 3.90 -6.14
CA GLY A 201 -11.06 3.70 -6.93
C GLY A 201 -10.91 2.28 -7.43
N VAL A 202 -11.08 1.29 -6.55
CA VAL A 202 -11.04 -0.13 -6.90
C VAL A 202 -12.10 -0.49 -7.94
N SER A 203 -13.32 0.03 -7.81
CA SER A 203 -14.38 -0.28 -8.77
C SER A 203 -14.05 0.18 -10.18
N SER A 204 -13.22 1.22 -10.32
CA SER A 204 -12.71 1.72 -11.60
C SER A 204 -11.40 1.06 -12.07
N TRP A 205 -10.60 0.52 -11.16
CA TRP A 205 -9.24 0.04 -11.43
C TRP A 205 -9.16 -1.39 -11.98
N CYS A 206 -10.17 -2.22 -11.67
CA CYS A 206 -10.32 -3.65 -12.01
C CYS A 206 -9.12 -4.30 -12.76
N PRO A 207 -8.07 -4.76 -12.04
CA PRO A 207 -6.96 -5.49 -12.67
C PRO A 207 -7.45 -6.83 -13.23
N ALA A 208 -6.87 -7.25 -14.36
CA ALA A 208 -7.33 -8.40 -15.15
C ALA A 208 -7.36 -9.76 -14.41
N GLU A 209 -6.63 -9.91 -13.30
CA GLU A 209 -6.56 -11.16 -12.51
C GLU A 209 -6.50 -10.85 -11.00
N PRO A 210 -7.66 -10.70 -10.32
CA PRO A 210 -7.72 -10.29 -8.90
C PRO A 210 -7.52 -11.45 -7.90
N GLU A 211 -7.88 -12.69 -8.27
CA GLU A 211 -8.10 -13.79 -7.31
C GLU A 211 -6.86 -14.27 -6.55
N THR A 212 -5.66 -14.07 -7.10
CA THR A 212 -4.42 -14.60 -6.51
C THR A 212 -3.61 -13.54 -5.76
N GLN A 213 -4.14 -12.32 -5.60
CA GLN A 213 -3.37 -11.19 -5.11
C GLN A 213 -3.76 -10.81 -3.68
N TYR A 214 -2.77 -10.58 -2.82
CA TYR A 214 -2.97 -10.24 -1.39
C TYR A 214 -3.94 -9.06 -1.17
N TRP A 215 -3.89 -8.02 -2.01
CA TRP A 215 -4.79 -6.88 -1.91
C TRP A 215 -6.27 -7.28 -2.00
N TYR A 216 -6.61 -8.33 -2.74
CA TYR A 216 -8.00 -8.78 -2.89
C TYR A 216 -8.55 -9.33 -1.56
N HIS A 217 -7.73 -10.08 -0.82
CA HIS A 217 -8.10 -10.55 0.52
C HIS A 217 -8.30 -9.38 1.49
N CYS A 218 -7.42 -8.38 1.46
CA CYS A 218 -7.57 -7.19 2.28
C CYS A 218 -8.85 -6.42 1.93
N LEU A 219 -9.16 -6.26 0.64
CA LEU A 219 -10.38 -5.60 0.19
C LEU A 219 -11.63 -6.37 0.66
N ALA A 220 -11.63 -7.69 0.54
CA ALA A 220 -12.74 -8.51 0.99
C ALA A 220 -12.99 -8.34 2.51
N GLU A 221 -11.93 -8.28 3.30
CA GLU A 221 -12.01 -8.01 4.74
C GLU A 221 -12.54 -6.60 5.04
N ILE A 222 -12.08 -5.57 4.32
CA ILE A 222 -12.61 -4.20 4.45
C ILE A 222 -14.10 -4.17 4.14
N VAL A 223 -14.53 -4.80 3.04
CA VAL A 223 -15.94 -4.87 2.65
C VAL A 223 -16.76 -5.63 3.69
N ARG A 224 -16.21 -6.67 4.31
CA ARG A 224 -16.86 -7.39 5.42
C ARG A 224 -17.05 -6.45 6.61
N LEU A 225 -16.01 -5.75 7.05
CA LEU A 225 -16.05 -4.81 8.18
C LEU A 225 -17.04 -3.67 7.91
N LEU A 226 -16.99 -3.03 6.74
CA LEU A 226 -17.86 -1.92 6.37
C LEU A 226 -19.34 -2.31 6.21
N ARG A 227 -19.65 -3.60 6.04
CA ARG A 227 -21.02 -4.12 5.99
C ARG A 227 -21.58 -4.46 7.38
N SER A 228 -20.79 -4.31 8.44
CA SER A 228 -21.27 -4.54 9.79
C SER A 228 -22.31 -3.47 10.17
N PRO A 229 -23.46 -3.82 10.77
CA PRO A 229 -24.48 -2.85 11.17
C PRO A 229 -23.97 -1.74 12.09
N GLU A 230 -22.94 -2.02 12.88
CA GLU A 230 -22.31 -1.10 13.82
C GLU A 230 -21.50 0.01 13.13
N VAL A 231 -21.04 -0.25 11.89
CA VAL A 231 -20.25 0.72 11.10
C VAL A 231 -21.12 1.76 10.43
N GLU A 232 -22.31 1.39 9.97
CA GLU A 232 -23.19 2.28 9.20
C GLU A 232 -23.41 3.67 9.85
N PRO A 233 -23.70 3.79 11.16
CA PRO A 233 -23.85 5.11 11.78
C PRO A 233 -22.53 5.90 11.88
N LEU A 234 -21.38 5.23 11.85
CA LEU A 234 -20.06 5.86 11.96
C LEU A 234 -19.52 6.28 10.58
N LEU A 235 -19.66 5.40 9.58
CA LEU A 235 -19.07 5.52 8.23
C LEU A 235 -20.14 5.31 7.14
N PRO A 236 -21.18 6.17 7.08
CA PRO A 236 -22.36 5.92 6.24
C PRO A 236 -22.06 5.86 4.74
N LYS A 237 -21.11 6.66 4.25
CA LYS A 237 -20.77 6.71 2.82
C LYS A 237 -20.12 5.39 2.39
N SER A 238 -19.16 4.92 3.16
CA SER A 238 -18.40 3.69 2.89
C SER A 238 -19.27 2.45 3.08
N ALA A 239 -20.14 2.41 4.08
CA ALA A 239 -21.10 1.33 4.26
C ALA A 239 -22.06 1.21 3.06
N THR A 240 -22.57 2.34 2.56
CA THR A 240 -23.41 2.39 1.35
C THR A 240 -22.65 1.86 0.13
N LEU A 241 -21.40 2.30 -0.08
CA LEU A 241 -20.59 1.84 -1.21
C LEU A 241 -20.21 0.35 -1.11
N ALA A 242 -19.90 -0.13 0.09
CA ALA A 242 -19.56 -1.53 0.33
C ALA A 242 -20.72 -2.49 0.01
N THR A 243 -21.96 -2.02 0.15
CA THR A 243 -23.17 -2.74 -0.27
C THR A 243 -23.56 -2.48 -1.73
N GLY A 244 -22.86 -1.60 -2.45
CA GLY A 244 -23.11 -1.30 -3.86
C GLY A 244 -22.95 -2.50 -4.79
N PRO A 245 -23.59 -2.50 -5.98
CA PRO A 245 -23.49 -3.57 -6.96
C PRO A 245 -22.05 -3.72 -7.50
N ASP A 246 -21.32 -2.63 -7.67
CA ASP A 246 -19.97 -2.62 -8.25
C ASP A 246 -18.96 -3.34 -7.35
N ILE A 247 -19.03 -3.10 -6.04
CA ILE A 247 -18.20 -3.82 -5.06
C ILE A 247 -18.67 -5.27 -4.92
N ARG A 248 -19.98 -5.51 -5.02
CA ARG A 248 -20.53 -6.86 -4.96
C ARG A 248 -20.07 -7.74 -6.12
N SER A 249 -19.99 -7.24 -7.35
CA SER A 249 -19.49 -8.05 -8.48
C SER A 249 -18.01 -8.40 -8.26
N ILE A 250 -17.19 -7.42 -7.86
CA ILE A 250 -15.76 -7.65 -7.58
C ILE A 250 -15.55 -8.74 -6.54
N ILE A 251 -16.30 -8.70 -5.43
CA ILE A 251 -16.15 -9.68 -4.34
C ILE A 251 -16.84 -11.01 -4.66
N ARG A 252 -18.07 -11.00 -5.19
CA ARG A 252 -18.86 -12.23 -5.43
C ARG A 252 -18.23 -13.13 -6.48
N ASP A 253 -17.65 -12.54 -7.52
CA ASP A 253 -17.11 -13.31 -8.64
C ASP A 253 -15.78 -13.98 -8.30
N ASN A 254 -15.14 -13.61 -7.18
CA ASN A 254 -13.75 -13.93 -6.90
C ASN A 254 -13.52 -14.46 -5.46
N VAL A 255 -14.55 -14.70 -4.63
CA VAL A 255 -14.34 -15.45 -3.37
C VAL A 255 -13.99 -16.88 -3.76
N PRO A 256 -12.77 -17.39 -3.45
CA PRO A 256 -12.49 -18.79 -3.65
C PRO A 256 -13.52 -19.56 -2.84
N LYS A 257 -14.33 -20.39 -3.51
CA LYS A 257 -15.18 -21.35 -2.81
C LYS A 257 -14.27 -22.01 -1.76
N PRO A 258 -14.69 -22.07 -0.49
CA PRO A 258 -13.86 -22.69 0.54
C PRO A 258 -13.38 -24.00 -0.05
N LEU A 259 -12.05 -24.13 -0.18
CA LEU A 259 -11.44 -25.34 -0.69
C LEU A 259 -12.09 -26.43 0.13
N ASN A 260 -12.92 -27.25 -0.50
CA ASN A 260 -13.42 -28.47 0.12
C ASN A 260 -12.14 -29.28 0.33
N ILE A 261 -11.53 -29.07 1.50
CA ILE A 261 -10.49 -29.93 2.02
C ILE A 261 -11.24 -31.24 2.16
N LEU A 262 -11.10 -32.09 1.15
CA LEU A 262 -11.48 -33.49 1.20
C LEU A 262 -10.70 -34.04 2.38
N VAL A 263 -11.35 -34.02 3.55
CA VAL A 263 -10.89 -34.75 4.72
C VAL A 263 -10.95 -36.22 4.28
N PRO A 264 -9.80 -36.92 4.21
CA PRO A 264 -9.75 -38.30 3.75
C PRO A 264 -10.52 -39.25 4.69
#